data_AF-A0A8J5F987-F1
#
_entry.id   AF-A0A8J5F987-F1
#
_cell.length_a   1.000
_cell.length_b   1.000
_cell.length_c   1.000
_cell.angle_alpha   90.00
_cell.angle_beta   90.00
_cell.angle_gamma   90.00
#
_symmetry.space_group_name_H-M   'P 1'
#
loop_
_entity.id
_entity.type
_entity.pdbx_description
1 polymer ?
#
loop_
_entity_poly.entity_id
_entity_poly.type
_entity_poly.pdbx_seq_one_letter_code
_entity_poly.pdbx_strand_id
1 'polypeptide(L)'
;MDSYGSMEYSSTSTRLAIYRHYSLLCHFLLPIWTPMEHGIKTRVLLVKTNGNRVNRVYLVDTLALVRKLETQGLPTKQAEAITSTITETLNDSLENVIQSFVSKSEMDKEHHFSSLQRETGKLQGDIEKLRSELRYEVDKVTAGHRLDLNLERGRIRDELATQATENNELTNKLDREIHSLRTQLETAKYDVIKYCVGTIVSISTVGLAFVRIWMKNL
;
A
#
# COMPACT_ATOMS: atom_id res chain seq x y z
N MET A 1 16.10 25.14 6.27
CA MET A 1 17.36 25.89 6.44
C MET A 1 18.16 25.13 7.46
N ASP A 2 18.96 24.16 7.02
CA ASP A 2 19.95 23.50 7.87
C ASP A 2 21.24 23.48 7.08
N SER A 3 22.17 24.35 7.47
CA SER A 3 23.51 24.46 6.88
C SER A 3 24.48 24.82 8.00
N TYR A 4 25.19 23.81 8.51
CA TYR A 4 26.41 23.97 9.27
C TYR A 4 27.42 22.96 8.73
N GLY A 5 28.26 23.42 7.81
CA GLY A 5 29.48 22.74 7.41
C GLY A 5 30.56 23.00 8.45
N SER A 6 31.17 21.95 8.97
CA SER A 6 32.42 22.04 9.72
C SER A 6 33.57 21.52 8.87
N MET A 7 34.48 22.47 8.66
CA MET A 7 35.78 22.43 8.03
C MET A 7 36.73 21.56 8.87
N GLU A 8 37.18 20.43 8.32
CA GLU A 8 38.18 19.56 8.93
C GLU A 8 39.32 19.40 7.94
N TYR A 9 40.52 19.92 8.24
CA TYR A 9 41.82 19.39 7.75
C TYR A 9 42.98 20.22 8.35
N SER A 10 43.32 19.96 9.62
CA SER A 10 44.67 20.20 10.16
C SER A 10 44.86 19.43 11.48
N SER A 11 44.86 18.09 11.42
CA SER A 11 45.02 17.23 12.62
C SER A 11 45.90 15.99 12.38
N THR A 12 46.37 15.76 11.14
CA THR A 12 47.15 14.56 10.81
C THR A 12 48.64 14.69 11.12
N SER A 13 49.20 15.91 11.10
CA SER A 13 50.64 16.12 11.31
C SER A 13 51.06 16.08 12.79
N THR A 14 50.25 16.61 13.70
CA THR A 14 50.52 16.61 15.16
C THR A 14 50.34 15.23 15.79
N ARG A 15 49.45 14.39 15.26
CA ARG A 15 49.23 13.02 15.77
C ARG A 15 50.41 12.08 15.50
N LEU A 16 51.14 12.26 14.40
CA LEU A 16 52.25 11.38 14.02
C LEU A 16 53.52 11.65 14.85
N ALA A 17 53.73 12.89 15.30
CA ALA A 17 54.87 13.26 16.15
C ALA A 17 54.79 12.66 17.56
N ILE A 18 53.58 12.59 18.13
CA ILE A 18 53.34 12.01 19.46
C ILE A 18 53.61 10.50 19.42
N TYR A 19 53.15 9.78 18.39
CA TYR A 19 53.36 8.33 18.28
C TYR A 19 54.84 7.95 18.15
N ARG A 20 55.66 8.75 17.45
CA ARG A 20 57.11 8.51 17.36
C ARG A 20 57.85 8.71 18.69
N HIS A 21 57.42 9.66 19.51
CA HIS A 21 58.04 9.91 20.82
C HIS A 21 57.73 8.82 21.85
N TYR A 22 56.51 8.27 21.84
CA TYR A 22 56.14 7.14 22.72
C TYR A 22 56.86 5.84 22.34
N SER A 23 57.05 5.57 21.04
CA SER A 23 57.71 4.34 20.58
C SER A 23 59.19 4.26 20.94
N LEU A 24 59.90 5.40 20.99
CA LEU A 24 61.33 5.45 21.34
C LEU A 24 61.56 5.36 22.86
N LEU A 25 60.61 5.84 23.67
CA LEU A 25 60.65 5.69 25.13
C LEU A 25 60.42 4.24 25.59
N CYS A 26 59.62 3.46 24.84
CA CYS A 26 59.39 2.04 25.17
C CYS A 26 60.60 1.13 24.92
N HIS A 27 61.53 1.52 24.03
CA HIS A 27 62.70 0.69 23.70
C HIS A 27 63.90 0.88 24.64
N PHE A 28 63.93 1.95 25.46
CA PHE A 28 65.08 2.29 26.32
C PHE A 28 64.90 1.98 27.82
N LEU A 29 63.72 1.52 28.27
CA LEU A 29 63.42 1.28 29.69
C LEU A 29 63.08 -0.16 30.08
N LEU A 30 63.31 -1.15 29.20
CA LEU A 30 63.14 -2.57 29.55
C LEU A 30 64.41 -3.38 29.25
N PRO A 31 65.45 -3.24 30.08
CA PRO A 31 66.34 -4.37 30.34
C PRO A 31 66.69 -4.51 31.83
N ILE A 32 65.70 -4.66 32.71
CA ILE A 32 65.90 -5.21 34.07
C ILE A 32 64.66 -6.03 34.45
N TRP A 33 64.56 -7.25 33.95
CA TRP A 33 63.90 -8.32 34.70
C TRP A 33 64.42 -9.66 34.19
N THR A 34 65.38 -10.22 34.90
CA THR A 34 65.95 -11.54 34.67
C THR A 34 64.93 -12.66 34.89
N PRO A 35 65.12 -13.84 34.28
CA PRO A 35 64.30 -15.01 34.55
C PRO A 35 64.77 -15.64 35.87
N MET A 36 63.86 -15.76 36.85
CA MET A 36 64.09 -16.56 38.05
C MET A 36 62.97 -17.58 38.17
N GLU A 37 63.33 -18.84 37.93
CA GLU A 37 62.53 -20.03 38.23
C GLU A 37 62.30 -20.17 39.75
N HIS A 38 61.28 -20.98 40.08
CA HIS A 38 60.87 -21.45 41.41
C HIS A 38 59.96 -20.50 42.18
N GLY A 39 58.68 -20.54 41.84
CA GLY A 39 57.65 -19.88 42.63
C GLY A 39 56.36 -19.76 41.85
N ILE A 40 55.49 -20.74 42.04
CA ILE A 40 54.04 -20.68 41.87
C ILE A 40 53.52 -19.41 41.16
N LYS A 41 53.37 -19.47 39.83
CA LYS A 41 52.61 -18.46 39.10
C LYS A 41 51.12 -18.75 39.27
N THR A 42 50.41 -17.85 39.94
CA THR A 42 48.95 -17.70 39.77
C THR A 42 48.68 -17.40 38.30
N ARG A 43 48.46 -18.45 37.50
CA ARG A 43 47.97 -18.31 36.14
C ARG A 43 46.46 -18.15 36.23
N VAL A 44 45.99 -16.91 36.35
CA VAL A 44 44.58 -16.55 36.16
C VAL A 44 44.28 -16.69 34.68
N LEU A 45 43.60 -17.76 34.28
CA LEU A 45 43.18 -17.95 32.90
C LEU A 45 41.91 -17.15 32.66
N LEU A 46 42.04 -16.06 31.90
CA LEU A 46 40.91 -15.32 31.37
C LEU A 46 40.42 -16.04 30.11
N VAL A 47 39.44 -16.92 30.25
CA VAL A 47 38.72 -17.46 29.10
C VAL A 47 37.76 -16.36 28.60
N LYS A 48 38.06 -15.79 27.44
CA LYS A 48 37.28 -14.72 26.81
C LYS A 48 36.39 -15.34 25.74
N THR A 49 35.09 -15.43 26.01
CA THR A 49 34.12 -15.96 25.05
C THR A 49 33.78 -14.85 24.05
N ASN A 50 34.11 -15.03 22.77
CA ASN A 50 33.80 -14.04 21.74
C ASN A 50 32.33 -14.18 21.29
N GLY A 51 31.42 -13.59 22.06
CA GLY A 51 30.00 -13.53 21.75
C GLY A 51 29.42 -12.25 22.33
N ASN A 52 28.76 -11.46 21.47
CA ASN A 52 28.27 -10.14 21.85
C ASN A 52 27.17 -10.30 22.92
N ARG A 53 27.47 -9.82 24.13
CA ARG A 53 26.66 -9.77 25.38
C ARG A 53 26.96 -10.90 26.39
N VAL A 54 27.71 -10.49 27.42
CA VAL A 54 28.16 -11.21 28.63
C VAL A 54 29.45 -12.03 28.43
N ASN A 55 30.60 -11.36 28.59
CA ASN A 55 31.87 -12.01 28.89
C ASN A 55 31.76 -12.64 30.29
N ARG A 56 31.45 -13.94 30.38
CA ARG A 56 31.53 -14.67 31.66
C ARG A 56 32.99 -15.08 31.87
N VAL A 57 33.70 -14.30 32.67
CA VAL A 57 35.06 -14.62 33.09
C VAL A 57 34.99 -15.65 34.21
N TYR A 58 35.34 -16.90 33.91
CA TYR A 58 35.48 -17.94 34.93
C TYR A 58 36.88 -17.83 35.54
N LEU A 59 36.97 -17.26 36.74
CA LEU A 59 38.23 -17.14 37.48
C LEU A 59 38.49 -18.45 38.21
N VAL A 60 39.39 -19.28 37.66
CA VAL A 60 39.93 -20.45 38.38
C VAL A 60 41.18 -19.99 39.13
N ASP A 61 41.15 -20.05 40.46
CA ASP A 61 42.33 -19.82 41.30
C ASP A 61 43.16 -21.11 41.37
N THR A 62 44.01 -21.25 40.35
CA THR A 62 44.94 -22.36 40.15
C THR A 62 45.89 -22.53 41.35
N LEU A 63 46.23 -21.44 42.06
CA LEU A 63 47.12 -21.50 43.21
C LEU A 63 46.40 -22.02 44.46
N ALA A 64 45.21 -21.51 44.74
CA ALA A 64 44.41 -22.02 45.86
C ALA A 64 44.14 -23.52 45.70
N LEU A 65 43.95 -23.99 44.46
CA LEU A 65 43.77 -25.42 44.15
C LEU A 65 45.04 -26.23 44.45
N VAL A 66 46.21 -25.78 43.97
CA VAL A 66 47.49 -26.44 44.24
C VAL A 66 47.78 -26.51 45.74
N ARG A 67 47.62 -25.40 46.49
CA ARG A 67 47.84 -25.41 47.95
C ARG A 67 46.90 -26.35 48.68
N LYS A 68 45.65 -26.45 48.21
CA LYS A 68 44.66 -27.35 48.81
C LYS A 68 44.96 -28.82 48.52
N LEU A 69 45.62 -29.13 47.41
CA LEU A 69 46.10 -30.49 47.11
C LEU A 69 47.35 -30.83 47.93
N GLU A 70 48.26 -29.86 48.12
CA GLU A 70 49.43 -30.03 48.98
C GLU A 70 49.06 -30.28 50.46
N THR A 71 48.03 -29.62 50.99
CA THR A 71 47.54 -29.88 52.36
C THR A 71 46.90 -31.25 52.53
N GLN A 72 46.55 -31.94 51.43
CA GLN A 72 46.08 -33.33 51.42
C GLN A 72 47.23 -34.35 51.30
N GLY A 73 48.49 -33.89 51.38
CA GLY A 73 49.67 -34.76 51.37
C GLY A 73 50.21 -35.07 49.97
N LEU A 74 49.73 -34.39 48.92
CA LEU A 74 50.26 -34.56 47.56
C LEU A 74 51.58 -33.77 47.39
N PRO A 75 52.63 -34.36 46.81
CA PRO A 75 53.83 -33.63 46.44
C PRO A 75 53.52 -32.57 45.37
N THR A 76 54.14 -31.40 45.49
CA THR A 76 53.88 -30.20 44.67
C THR A 76 53.79 -30.47 43.17
N LYS A 77 54.69 -31.29 42.61
CA LYS A 77 54.67 -31.65 41.18
C LYS A 77 53.41 -32.40 40.76
N GLN A 78 52.86 -33.26 41.62
CA GLN A 78 51.61 -33.96 41.35
C GLN A 78 50.41 -33.02 41.50
N ALA A 79 50.41 -32.14 42.51
CA ALA A 79 49.37 -31.13 42.70
C ALA A 79 49.28 -30.17 41.49
N GLU A 80 50.43 -29.74 40.96
CA GLU A 80 50.51 -28.93 39.74
C GLU A 80 50.00 -29.67 38.50
N ALA A 81 50.42 -30.93 38.29
CA ALA A 81 49.99 -31.73 37.16
C ALA A 81 48.47 -31.98 37.16
N ILE A 82 47.91 -32.37 38.31
CA ILE A 82 46.46 -32.57 38.49
C ILE A 82 45.70 -31.27 38.22
N THR A 83 46.20 -30.16 38.75
CA THR A 83 45.60 -28.84 38.54
C THR A 83 45.63 -28.44 37.06
N SER A 84 46.72 -28.73 36.33
CA SER A 84 46.82 -28.48 34.89
C SER A 84 45.78 -29.27 34.12
N THR A 85 45.68 -30.58 34.36
CA THR A 85 44.71 -31.46 33.68
C THR A 85 43.26 -31.05 33.96
N ILE A 86 42.93 -30.67 35.20
CA ILE A 86 41.60 -30.17 35.55
C ILE A 86 41.30 -28.86 34.81
N THR A 87 42.28 -27.97 34.74
CA THR A 87 42.11 -26.68 34.07
C THR A 87 41.94 -26.83 32.57
N GLU A 88 42.71 -27.72 31.94
CA GLU A 88 42.58 -28.06 30.52
C GLU A 88 41.21 -28.69 30.21
N THR A 89 40.82 -29.73 30.95
CA THR A 89 39.53 -30.40 30.75
C THR A 89 38.33 -29.49 31.03
N LEU A 90 38.42 -28.59 32.00
CA LEU A 90 37.40 -27.56 32.24
C LEU A 90 37.32 -26.54 31.10
N ASN A 91 38.47 -26.11 30.58
CA ASN A 91 38.51 -25.19 29.45
C ASN A 91 37.89 -25.82 28.19
N ASP A 92 38.23 -27.08 27.90
CA ASP A 92 37.67 -27.82 26.77
C ASP A 92 36.15 -28.04 26.94
N SER A 93 35.71 -28.36 28.16
CA SER A 93 34.29 -28.54 28.46
C SER A 93 33.49 -27.25 28.33
N LEU A 94 34.03 -26.13 28.83
CA LEU A 94 33.39 -24.81 28.70
C LEU A 94 33.32 -24.37 27.24
N GLU A 95 34.40 -24.53 26.48
CA GLU A 95 34.43 -24.19 25.06
C GLU A 95 33.40 -25.01 24.28
N ASN A 96 33.29 -26.31 24.53
CA ASN A 96 32.28 -27.18 23.91
C ASN A 96 30.83 -26.73 24.25
N VAL A 97 30.56 -26.39 25.51
CA VAL A 97 29.24 -25.90 25.92
C VAL A 97 28.92 -24.55 25.26
N ILE A 98 29.88 -23.62 25.23
CA ILE A 98 29.73 -22.31 24.57
C ILE A 98 29.43 -22.50 23.08
N GLN A 99 30.22 -23.32 22.39
CA GLN A 99 30.02 -23.60 20.96
C GLN A 99 28.66 -24.26 20.69
N SER A 100 28.26 -25.25 21.50
CA SER A 100 26.96 -25.91 21.35
C SER A 100 25.78 -24.94 21.56
N PHE A 101 25.91 -24.01 22.51
CA PHE A 101 24.87 -23.01 22.78
C PHE A 101 24.80 -21.95 21.69
N VAL A 102 25.95 -21.45 21.22
CA VAL A 102 26.03 -20.50 20.10
C VAL A 102 25.48 -21.14 18.82
N SER A 103 25.91 -22.36 18.49
CA SER A 103 25.43 -23.09 17.31
C SER A 103 23.92 -23.31 17.35
N LYS A 104 23.35 -23.71 18.49
CA LYS A 104 21.91 -23.86 18.63
C LYS A 104 21.16 -22.53 18.49
N SER A 105 21.70 -21.46 19.08
CA SER A 105 21.14 -20.11 18.94
C SER A 105 21.17 -19.61 17.49
N GLU A 106 22.25 -19.89 16.75
CA GLU A 106 22.38 -19.54 15.33
C GLU A 106 21.42 -20.36 14.48
N MET A 107 21.32 -21.67 14.73
CA MET A 107 20.38 -22.56 14.03
C MET A 107 18.93 -22.11 14.23
N ASP A 108 18.52 -21.76 15.45
CA ASP A 108 17.17 -21.27 15.72
C ASP A 108 16.89 -19.95 14.97
N LYS A 109 17.85 -19.02 14.97
CA LYS A 109 17.73 -17.76 14.21
C LYS A 109 17.59 -18.00 12.71
N GLU A 110 18.41 -18.87 12.15
CA GLU A 110 18.37 -19.20 10.71
C GLU A 110 17.04 -19.87 10.36
N HIS A 111 16.56 -20.79 11.20
CA HIS A 111 15.25 -21.40 11.02
C HIS A 111 14.13 -20.36 11.05
N HIS A 112 14.12 -19.47 12.06
CA HIS A 112 13.14 -18.38 12.13
C HIS A 112 13.21 -17.43 10.93
N PHE A 113 14.41 -17.08 10.48
CA PHE A 113 14.62 -16.23 9.31
C PHE A 113 14.08 -16.90 8.04
N SER A 114 14.40 -18.18 7.82
CA SER A 114 13.90 -18.95 6.68
C SER A 114 12.37 -19.07 6.69
N SER A 115 11.76 -19.24 7.86
CA SER A 115 10.30 -19.28 8.04
C SER A 115 9.66 -17.93 7.67
N LEU A 116 10.20 -16.83 8.18
CA LEU A 116 9.73 -15.48 7.88
C LEU A 116 9.89 -15.15 6.39
N GLN A 117 11.01 -15.55 5.77
CA GLN A 117 11.25 -15.34 4.35
C GLN A 117 10.22 -16.11 3.49
N ARG A 118 9.89 -17.35 3.88
CA ARG A 118 8.84 -18.13 3.22
C ARG A 118 7.46 -17.49 3.35
N GLU A 119 7.10 -17.02 4.54
CA GLU A 119 5.82 -16.34 4.77
C GLU A 119 5.73 -15.03 3.98
N THR A 120 6.80 -14.25 3.95
CA THR A 120 6.90 -13.03 3.14
C THR A 120 6.68 -13.33 1.66
N GLY A 121 7.30 -14.39 1.13
CA GLY A 121 7.10 -14.82 -0.25
C GLY A 121 5.68 -15.27 -0.56
N LYS A 122 5.03 -16.00 0.38
CA LYS A 122 3.62 -16.39 0.24
C LYS A 122 2.70 -15.17 0.20
N LEU A 123 2.87 -14.24 1.14
CA LEU A 123 2.06 -13.01 1.20
C LEU A 123 2.23 -12.17 -0.06
N GLN A 124 3.45 -12.07 -0.60
CA GLN A 124 3.68 -11.40 -1.88
C GLN A 124 2.94 -12.09 -3.03
N GLY A 125 2.93 -13.43 -3.07
CA GLY A 125 2.16 -14.20 -4.05
C GLY A 125 0.65 -13.97 -3.93
N ASP A 126 0.12 -13.98 -2.72
CA ASP A 126 -1.30 -13.73 -2.47
C ASP A 126 -1.70 -12.30 -2.85
N ILE A 127 -0.85 -11.30 -2.57
CA ILE A 127 -1.04 -9.91 -3.00
C ILE A 127 -1.12 -9.82 -4.52
N GLU A 128 -0.20 -10.46 -5.25
CA GLU A 128 -0.20 -10.41 -6.72
C GLU A 128 -1.44 -11.11 -7.31
N LYS A 129 -1.84 -12.24 -6.71
CA LYS A 129 -3.06 -12.94 -7.10
C LYS A 129 -4.30 -12.07 -6.90
N LEU A 130 -4.48 -11.49 -5.71
CA LEU A 130 -5.60 -10.58 -5.41
C LEU A 130 -5.59 -9.35 -6.33
N ARG A 131 -4.41 -8.80 -6.61
CA ARG A 131 -4.25 -7.69 -7.55
C ARG A 131 -4.72 -8.06 -8.96
N SER A 132 -4.38 -9.25 -9.44
CA SER A 132 -4.79 -9.73 -10.76
C SER A 132 -6.31 -9.95 -10.84
N GLU A 133 -6.90 -10.53 -9.80
CA GLU A 133 -8.33 -10.82 -9.70
C GLU A 133 -9.15 -9.52 -9.62
N LEU A 134 -8.70 -8.56 -8.81
CA LEU A 134 -9.32 -7.24 -8.71
C LEU A 134 -9.30 -6.50 -10.05
N ARG A 135 -8.16 -6.55 -10.77
CA ARG A 135 -8.04 -5.93 -12.09
C ARG A 135 -9.02 -6.54 -13.09
N TYR A 136 -9.16 -7.87 -13.08
CA TYR A 136 -10.11 -8.57 -13.94
C TYR A 136 -11.56 -8.17 -13.63
N GLU A 137 -11.97 -8.15 -12.36
CA GLU A 137 -13.32 -7.72 -11.98
C GLU A 137 -13.59 -6.25 -12.34
N VAL A 138 -12.60 -5.36 -12.20
CA VAL A 138 -12.71 -3.96 -12.65
C VAL A 138 -12.95 -3.89 -14.16
N ASP A 139 -12.14 -4.60 -14.96
CA ASP A 139 -12.26 -4.60 -16.42
C ASP A 139 -13.61 -5.18 -16.86
N LYS A 140 -14.05 -6.26 -16.21
CA LYS A 140 -15.34 -6.93 -16.45
C LYS A 140 -16.52 -6.02 -16.11
N VAL A 141 -16.55 -5.41 -14.92
CA VAL A 141 -17.61 -4.49 -14.51
C VAL A 141 -17.64 -3.25 -15.42
N THR A 142 -16.46 -2.73 -15.80
CA THR A 142 -16.35 -1.58 -16.71
C THR A 142 -16.90 -1.90 -18.10
N ALA A 143 -16.57 -3.08 -18.66
CA ALA A 143 -17.10 -3.53 -19.94
C ALA A 143 -18.62 -3.75 -19.88
N GLY A 144 -19.11 -4.36 -18.80
CA GLY A 144 -20.54 -4.54 -18.55
C GLY A 144 -21.29 -3.20 -18.49
N HIS A 145 -20.78 -2.24 -17.72
CA HIS A 145 -21.39 -0.92 -17.60
C HIS A 145 -21.39 -0.14 -18.93
N ARG A 146 -20.32 -0.24 -19.72
CA ARG A 146 -20.27 0.36 -21.07
C ARG A 146 -21.31 -0.25 -22.01
N LEU A 147 -21.50 -1.57 -21.96
CA LEU A 147 -22.51 -2.24 -22.76
C LEU A 147 -23.92 -1.81 -22.35
N ASP A 148 -24.20 -1.80 -21.05
CA ASP A 148 -25.50 -1.39 -20.49
C ASP A 148 -25.88 0.02 -20.96
N LEU A 149 -24.96 0.99 -20.82
CA LEU A 149 -25.17 2.36 -21.32
C LEU A 149 -25.41 2.43 -22.83
N ASN A 150 -24.74 1.59 -23.61
CA ASN A 150 -24.95 1.57 -25.06
C ASN A 150 -26.31 0.97 -25.43
N LEU A 151 -26.77 -0.05 -24.71
CA LEU A 151 -28.09 -0.64 -24.88
C LEU A 151 -29.20 0.34 -24.45
N GLU A 152 -29.05 0.98 -23.29
CA GLU A 152 -29.97 2.02 -22.79
C GLU A 152 -30.07 3.19 -23.80
N ARG A 153 -28.93 3.63 -24.34
CA ARG A 153 -28.87 4.66 -25.38
C ARG A 153 -29.55 4.23 -26.69
N GLY A 154 -29.43 2.95 -27.06
CA GLY A 154 -30.15 2.37 -28.19
C GLY A 154 -31.66 2.39 -27.97
N ARG A 155 -32.10 1.89 -26.81
CA ARG A 155 -33.52 1.85 -26.42
C ARG A 155 -34.16 3.24 -26.40
N ILE A 156 -33.50 4.23 -25.79
CA ILE A 156 -33.98 5.62 -25.76
C ILE A 156 -34.11 6.18 -27.19
N ARG A 157 -33.19 5.82 -28.10
CA ARG A 157 -33.26 6.28 -29.50
C ARG A 157 -34.46 5.67 -30.23
N ASP A 158 -34.74 4.39 -30.00
CA ASP A 158 -35.87 3.69 -30.61
C ASP A 158 -37.22 4.22 -30.06
N GLU A 159 -37.28 4.48 -28.75
CA GLU A 159 -38.43 5.14 -28.10
C GLU A 159 -38.65 6.55 -28.67
N LEU A 160 -37.58 7.33 -28.83
CA LEU A 160 -37.65 8.68 -29.42
C LEU A 160 -38.10 8.63 -30.89
N ALA A 161 -37.62 7.67 -31.67
CA ALA A 161 -38.03 7.47 -33.05
C ALA A 161 -39.52 7.11 -33.14
N THR A 162 -40.00 6.24 -32.24
CA THR A 162 -41.41 5.87 -32.13
C THR A 162 -42.27 7.09 -31.81
N GLN A 163 -41.88 7.88 -30.80
CA GLN A 163 -42.58 9.11 -30.43
C GLN A 163 -42.61 10.14 -31.57
N ALA A 164 -41.54 10.24 -32.37
CA ALA A 164 -41.52 11.11 -33.54
C ALA A 164 -42.54 10.67 -34.61
N THR A 165 -42.71 9.35 -34.81
CA THR A 165 -43.75 8.84 -35.73
C THR A 165 -45.16 9.11 -35.23
N GLU A 166 -45.42 8.91 -33.94
CA GLU A 166 -46.72 9.20 -33.32
C GLU A 166 -47.06 10.69 -33.38
N ASN A 167 -46.08 11.56 -33.12
CA ASN A 167 -46.26 13.01 -33.20
C ASN A 167 -46.59 13.47 -34.63
N ASN A 168 -45.93 12.89 -35.63
CA ASN A 168 -46.24 13.15 -37.04
C ASN A 168 -47.63 12.64 -37.42
N GLU A 169 -48.04 11.47 -36.94
CA GLU A 169 -49.39 10.95 -37.18
C GLU A 169 -50.46 11.87 -36.57
N LEU A 170 -50.25 12.33 -35.34
CA LEU A 170 -51.19 13.23 -34.67
C LEU A 170 -51.25 14.60 -35.35
N THR A 171 -50.11 15.13 -35.79
CA THR A 171 -50.03 16.35 -36.59
C THR A 171 -50.83 16.21 -37.88
N ASN A 172 -50.67 15.09 -38.60
CA ASN A 172 -51.45 14.82 -39.81
C ASN A 172 -52.96 14.70 -39.54
N LYS A 173 -53.38 14.17 -38.38
CA LYS A 173 -54.79 14.12 -37.98
C LYS A 173 -55.33 15.53 -37.72
N LEU A 174 -54.58 16.35 -37.00
CA LEU A 174 -54.93 17.76 -36.74
C LEU A 174 -55.09 18.54 -38.04
N ASP A 175 -54.18 18.39 -39.00
CA ASP A 175 -54.29 19.06 -40.30
C ASP A 175 -55.56 18.64 -41.05
N ARG A 176 -55.92 17.35 -41.01
CA ARG A 176 -57.17 16.86 -41.62
C ARG A 176 -58.41 17.46 -40.95
N GLU A 177 -58.44 17.54 -39.62
CA GLU A 177 -59.54 18.16 -38.88
C GLU A 177 -59.65 19.65 -39.20
N ILE A 178 -58.53 20.38 -39.25
CA ILE A 178 -58.49 21.80 -39.64
C ILE A 178 -59.07 21.98 -41.05
N HIS A 179 -58.67 21.16 -42.02
CA HIS A 179 -59.21 21.21 -43.38
C HIS A 179 -60.72 20.93 -43.41
N SER A 180 -61.17 19.90 -42.71
CA SER A 180 -62.59 19.54 -42.60
C SER A 180 -63.42 20.68 -42.00
N LEU A 181 -62.98 21.25 -40.87
CA LEU A 181 -63.64 22.38 -40.22
C LEU A 181 -63.68 23.60 -41.12
N ARG A 182 -62.61 23.88 -41.86
CA ARG A 182 -62.58 24.98 -42.83
C ARG A 182 -63.60 24.81 -43.95
N THR A 183 -63.77 23.59 -44.48
CA THR A 183 -64.79 23.30 -45.51
C THR A 183 -66.21 23.46 -44.97
N GLN A 184 -66.46 22.99 -43.74
CA GLN A 184 -67.77 23.16 -43.08
C GLN A 184 -68.06 24.66 -42.85
N LEU A 185 -67.06 25.43 -42.41
CA LEU A 185 -67.18 26.88 -42.21
C LEU A 185 -67.53 27.61 -43.52
N GLU A 186 -66.86 27.30 -44.63
CA GLU A 186 -67.17 27.92 -45.92
C GLU A 186 -68.60 27.58 -46.37
N THR A 187 -69.05 26.33 -46.17
CA THR A 187 -70.42 25.92 -46.50
C THR A 187 -71.45 26.69 -45.66
N ALA A 188 -71.24 26.75 -44.32
CA ALA A 188 -72.12 27.49 -43.42
C ALA A 188 -72.17 28.99 -43.75
N LYS A 189 -71.04 29.58 -44.16
CA LYS A 189 -70.96 30.96 -44.62
C LYS A 189 -71.85 31.19 -45.86
N TYR A 190 -71.79 30.31 -46.86
CA TYR A 190 -72.65 30.42 -48.04
C TYR A 190 -74.14 30.24 -47.71
N ASP A 191 -74.48 29.34 -46.78
CA ASP A 191 -75.86 29.18 -46.30
C ASP A 191 -76.40 30.47 -45.65
N VAL A 192 -75.62 31.08 -44.77
CA VAL A 192 -75.99 32.37 -44.14
C VAL A 192 -76.23 33.45 -45.20
N ILE A 193 -75.33 33.58 -46.17
CA ILE A 193 -75.48 34.55 -47.28
C ILE A 193 -76.77 34.27 -48.06
N LYS A 194 -77.05 33.01 -48.40
CA LYS A 194 -78.26 32.60 -49.12
C LYS A 194 -79.54 33.00 -48.38
N TYR A 195 -79.61 32.76 -47.08
CA TYR A 195 -80.77 33.15 -46.26
C TYR A 195 -80.93 34.67 -46.18
N CYS A 196 -79.84 35.42 -46.00
CA CYS A 196 -79.87 36.89 -45.98
C CYS A 196 -80.38 37.48 -47.31
N VAL A 197 -79.90 36.96 -48.45
CA VAL A 197 -80.39 37.41 -49.76
C VAL A 197 -81.88 37.08 -49.92
N GLY A 198 -82.30 35.88 -49.53
CA GLY A 198 -83.69 35.46 -49.59
C GLY A 198 -84.64 36.35 -48.78
N THR A 199 -84.25 36.73 -47.56
CA THR A 199 -85.08 37.61 -46.71
C THR A 199 -85.16 39.03 -47.27
N ILE A 200 -84.06 39.60 -47.75
CA ILE A 200 -84.06 40.93 -48.38
C ILE A 200 -85.00 40.95 -49.60
N VAL A 201 -84.88 39.97 -50.51
CA VAL A 201 -85.74 39.88 -51.70
C VAL A 201 -87.22 39.68 -51.30
N SER A 202 -87.50 38.87 -50.29
CA SER A 202 -88.87 38.68 -49.78
C SER A 202 -89.45 39.99 -49.23
N ILE A 203 -88.69 40.72 -48.42
CA ILE A 203 -89.12 42.02 -47.86
C ILE A 203 -89.35 43.03 -49.00
N SER A 204 -88.45 43.13 -49.98
CA SER A 204 -88.61 44.01 -51.14
C SER A 204 -89.84 43.67 -51.96
N THR A 205 -90.11 42.37 -52.18
CA THR A 205 -91.28 41.92 -52.95
C THR A 205 -92.59 42.29 -52.25
N VAL A 206 -92.68 42.06 -50.93
CA VAL A 206 -93.84 42.45 -50.12
C VAL A 206 -94.03 43.97 -50.11
N GLY A 207 -92.93 44.72 -49.95
CA GLY A 207 -92.96 46.19 -49.99
C GLY A 207 -93.50 46.74 -51.32
N LEU A 208 -93.01 46.21 -52.45
CA LEU A 208 -93.49 46.62 -53.78
C LEU A 208 -94.97 46.27 -54.01
N ALA A 209 -95.42 45.10 -53.54
CA ALA A 209 -96.83 44.71 -53.61
C ALA A 209 -97.72 45.69 -52.82
N PHE A 210 -97.30 46.08 -51.62
CA PHE A 210 -98.01 47.06 -50.80
C PHE A 210 -98.11 48.43 -51.48
N VAL A 211 -97.00 48.95 -52.01
CA VAL A 211 -96.98 50.23 -52.75
C VAL A 211 -97.92 50.20 -53.95
N ARG A 212 -97.96 49.08 -54.69
CA ARG A 212 -98.86 48.92 -55.85
C ARG A 212 -100.34 48.93 -55.46
N ILE A 213 -100.71 48.28 -54.34
CA ILE A 213 -102.09 48.30 -53.83
C ILE A 213 -102.46 49.70 -53.36
N TRP A 214 -101.55 50.37 -52.65
CA TRP A 214 -101.78 51.72 -52.14
C TRP A 214 -102.02 52.74 -53.27
N MET A 215 -101.20 52.72 -54.33
CA MET A 215 -101.40 53.60 -55.50
C MET A 215 -102.69 53.32 -56.29
N LYS A 216 -103.29 52.13 -56.19
CA LYS A 216 -104.56 51.80 -56.86
C LYS A 216 -105.80 52.23 -56.07
N ASN A 217 -105.66 52.39 -54.76
CA ASN A 217 -106.75 52.76 -53.85
C ASN A 217 -106.76 54.26 -53.51
N LEU A 218 -105.84 55.04 -54.09
CA LEU A 218 -105.78 56.50 -54.02
C LEU A 218 -106.32 57.08 -55.33
#